data_AF-H1LZ20-F1
#
_entry.id   AF-H1LZ20-F1
#
_cell.length_a   1.000
_cell.length_b   1.000
_cell.length_c   1.000
_cell.angle_alpha   90.00
_cell.angle_beta   90.00
_cell.angle_gamma   90.00
#
_symmetry.space_group_name_H-M   'P 1'
#
loop_
_entity.id
_entity.type
_entity.pdbx_description
1 polymer ?
#
loop_
_entity_poly.entity_id
_entity_poly.type
_entity_poly.pdbx_seq_one_letter_code
_entity_poly.pdbx_strand_id
1 'polypeptide(L)'
;MKKTAVCLGISLAFKLLCARLNVETIVARGFSLEPGCTTYERHAWNIVRSGESAAHVDVTWDMCLSKSQSIIRYDYFFLPDLEAMRDHQYVGYPICRQLKSTYFERTGTQFDSIDKLGTYVKRGIEQAKKDKFSNSIHFQFKMKNRKETKNEIYDYIREIIRSSLSRSYTWTAGTNDTQSVFLYSVEFT
;
A
#
# COMPACT_ATOMS: atom_id res chain seq x y z
N MET A 1 -1.10 -9.29 27.63
CA MET A 1 -1.70 -9.67 26.33
C MET A 1 -0.62 -10.20 25.40
N LYS A 2 -0.85 -11.31 24.70
CA LYS A 2 0.03 -11.75 23.61
C LYS A 2 -0.23 -10.86 22.39
N LYS A 3 0.80 -10.18 21.85
CA LYS A 3 0.70 -9.28 20.68
C LYS A 3 0.81 -10.08 19.37
N THR A 4 0.05 -11.17 19.25
CA THR A 4 0.17 -12.11 18.13
C THR A 4 -1.20 -12.68 17.78
N ALA A 5 -1.55 -12.65 16.50
CA ALA A 5 -2.78 -13.20 15.96
C ALA A 5 -2.59 -13.53 14.47
N VAL A 6 -3.47 -14.36 13.91
CA VAL A 6 -3.62 -14.58 12.46
C VAL A 6 -4.68 -13.65 11.89
N CYS A 7 -4.91 -13.71 10.57
CA CYS A 7 -5.81 -12.82 9.82
C CYS A 7 -7.19 -12.59 10.46
N LEU A 8 -7.85 -13.65 10.96
CA LEU A 8 -9.14 -13.53 11.62
C LEU A 8 -9.06 -12.74 12.94
N GLY A 9 -8.02 -12.99 13.75
CA GLY A 9 -7.83 -12.28 15.02
C GLY A 9 -7.51 -10.80 14.81
N ILE A 10 -6.68 -10.49 13.81
CA ILE A 10 -6.37 -9.12 13.40
C ILE A 10 -7.66 -8.42 12.90
N SER A 11 -8.45 -9.08 12.05
CA SER A 11 -9.70 -8.53 11.52
C SER A 11 -10.76 -8.28 12.59
N LEU A 12 -10.83 -9.14 13.62
CA LEU A 12 -11.71 -8.94 14.77
C LEU A 12 -11.22 -7.80 15.66
N ALA A 13 -9.91 -7.66 15.86
CA ALA A 13 -9.33 -6.54 16.60
C ALA A 13 -9.59 -5.21 15.88
N PHE A 14 -9.40 -5.15 14.57
CA PHE A 14 -9.74 -3.97 13.77
C PHE A 14 -11.24 -3.64 13.85
N LYS A 15 -12.13 -4.64 13.70
CA LYS A 15 -13.57 -4.45 13.88
C LYS A 15 -13.92 -3.91 15.27
N LEU A 16 -13.25 -4.38 16.33
CA LEU A 16 -13.45 -3.88 17.69
C LEU A 16 -13.04 -2.40 17.80
N LEU A 17 -11.91 -2.00 17.21
CA LEU A 17 -11.48 -0.60 17.18
C LEU A 17 -12.48 0.28 16.41
N CYS A 18 -12.95 -0.17 15.24
CA CYS A 18 -13.99 0.52 14.49
C CYS A 18 -15.28 0.69 15.31
N ALA A 19 -15.73 -0.36 15.99
CA ALA A 19 -16.92 -0.30 16.84
C ALA A 19 -16.79 0.75 17.96
N ARG A 20 -15.58 0.91 18.54
CA ARG A 20 -15.32 1.95 19.56
C ARG A 20 -15.32 3.36 19.00
N LEU A 21 -15.10 3.51 17.71
CA LEU A 21 -15.13 4.79 16.99
C LEU A 21 -16.46 5.02 16.27
N ASN A 22 -17.48 4.17 16.51
CA ASN A 22 -18.76 4.18 15.79
C ASN A 22 -18.61 4.09 14.26
N VAL A 23 -17.58 3.38 13.80
CA VAL A 23 -17.35 3.05 12.39
C VAL A 23 -17.94 1.67 12.12
N GLU A 24 -18.89 1.59 11.20
CA GLU A 24 -19.51 0.32 10.80
C GLU A 24 -18.56 -0.52 9.96
N THR A 25 -18.26 -1.73 10.45
CA THR A 25 -17.28 -2.64 9.85
C THR A 25 -17.74 -4.09 9.99
N ILE A 26 -17.56 -4.86 8.92
CA ILE A 26 -17.74 -6.32 8.93
C ILE A 26 -16.42 -7.04 8.74
N VAL A 27 -16.39 -8.32 9.09
CA VAL A 27 -15.27 -9.22 8.76
C VAL A 27 -15.66 -10.01 7.53
N ALA A 28 -14.89 -9.85 6.47
CA ALA A 28 -15.00 -10.65 5.27
C ALA A 28 -14.10 -11.88 5.38
N ARG A 29 -14.48 -12.96 4.69
CA ARG A 29 -13.73 -14.21 4.62
C ARG A 29 -13.75 -14.71 3.18
N GLY A 30 -12.66 -15.32 2.78
CA GLY A 30 -12.50 -15.86 1.43
C GLY A 30 -11.12 -16.43 1.27
N PHE A 31 -10.55 -16.20 0.09
CA PHE A 31 -9.16 -16.52 -0.17
C PHE A 31 -8.41 -15.26 -0.57
N SER A 32 -7.13 -15.19 -0.24
CA SER A 32 -6.26 -14.17 -0.81
C SER A 32 -4.87 -14.70 -1.11
N LEU A 33 -4.15 -13.94 -1.92
CA LEU A 33 -2.74 -14.17 -2.23
C LEU A 33 -1.87 -13.25 -1.37
N GLU A 34 -1.02 -13.81 -0.51
CA GLU A 34 -0.01 -13.01 0.20
C GLU A 34 0.88 -12.28 -0.84
N PRO A 35 1.20 -10.99 -0.64
CA PRO A 35 2.08 -10.26 -1.55
C PRO A 35 3.41 -10.98 -1.81
N GLY A 36 3.67 -11.33 -3.07
CA GLY A 36 4.89 -12.04 -3.49
C GLY A 36 4.79 -13.57 -3.50
N CYS A 37 3.65 -14.13 -3.08
CA CYS A 37 3.38 -15.56 -3.16
C CYS A 37 2.56 -15.92 -4.42
N THR A 38 2.42 -17.21 -4.69
CA THR A 38 1.69 -17.74 -5.87
C THR A 38 0.49 -18.63 -5.51
N THR A 39 0.27 -18.90 -4.22
CA THR A 39 -0.79 -19.79 -3.74
C THR A 39 -1.82 -19.01 -2.93
N TYR A 40 -3.09 -19.17 -3.27
CA TYR A 40 -4.19 -18.62 -2.50
C TYR A 40 -4.39 -19.38 -1.20
N GLU A 41 -4.61 -18.65 -0.11
CA GLU A 41 -4.90 -19.23 1.20
C GLU A 41 -6.19 -18.67 1.80
N ARG A 42 -6.77 -19.39 2.77
CA ARG A 42 -7.95 -18.90 3.48
C ARG A 42 -7.59 -17.65 4.24
N HIS A 43 -8.36 -16.59 4.00
CA HIS A 43 -8.05 -15.29 4.55
C HIS A 43 -9.27 -14.59 5.14
N ALA A 44 -9.01 -13.63 6.01
CA ALA A 44 -10.01 -12.76 6.60
C ALA A 44 -9.48 -11.32 6.67
N TRP A 45 -10.32 -10.38 6.28
CA TRP A 45 -10.06 -8.93 6.27
C TRP A 45 -11.34 -8.19 6.64
N ASN A 46 -11.34 -6.87 6.49
CA ASN A 46 -12.48 -6.02 6.85
C ASN A 46 -13.10 -5.31 5.64
N ILE A 47 -14.40 -5.08 5.72
CA ILE A 47 -15.11 -4.15 4.82
C ILE A 47 -15.72 -3.08 5.72
N VAL A 48 -15.41 -1.82 5.43
CA VAL A 48 -15.76 -0.65 6.22
C VAL A 48 -16.79 0.18 5.47
N ARG A 49 -17.88 0.58 6.14
CA ARG A 49 -18.88 1.49 5.57
C ARG A 49 -18.37 2.93 5.59
N SER A 50 -18.60 3.64 4.49
CA SER A 50 -18.18 5.02 4.26
C SER A 50 -19.29 5.77 3.53
N GLY A 51 -20.13 6.48 4.30
CA GLY A 51 -21.36 7.08 3.77
C GLY A 51 -22.29 6.01 3.21
N GLU A 52 -22.61 6.15 1.92
CA GLU A 52 -23.44 5.21 1.14
C GLU A 52 -22.64 4.10 0.45
N SER A 53 -21.31 4.08 0.61
CA SER A 53 -20.42 3.08 0.01
C SER A 53 -19.74 2.24 1.09
N ALA A 54 -18.99 1.23 0.65
CA ALA A 54 -18.03 0.50 1.46
C ALA A 54 -16.66 0.45 0.79
N ALA A 55 -15.63 0.06 1.54
CA ALA A 55 -14.28 -0.18 1.06
C ALA A 55 -13.62 -1.32 1.82
N HIS A 56 -12.70 -2.02 1.15
CA HIS A 56 -11.89 -3.09 1.73
C HIS A 56 -10.75 -2.50 2.55
N VAL A 57 -10.47 -3.12 3.71
CA VAL A 57 -9.28 -2.85 4.52
C VAL A 57 -8.67 -4.17 4.93
N ASP A 58 -7.42 -4.40 4.54
CA ASP A 58 -6.64 -5.57 4.96
C ASP A 58 -5.41 -5.19 5.79
N VAL A 59 -5.63 -5.12 7.09
CA VAL A 59 -4.58 -4.83 8.07
C VAL A 59 -3.50 -5.92 8.08
N THR A 60 -3.85 -7.18 7.74
CA THR A 60 -2.88 -8.29 7.80
C THR A 60 -1.81 -8.12 6.74
N TRP A 61 -2.20 -7.85 5.50
CA TRP A 61 -1.24 -7.65 4.40
C TRP A 61 -0.46 -6.36 4.54
N ASP A 62 -1.08 -5.27 4.98
CA ASP A 62 -0.36 -4.04 5.33
C ASP A 62 0.68 -4.29 6.42
N MET A 63 0.36 -5.08 7.46
CA MET A 63 1.32 -5.45 8.52
C MET A 63 2.46 -6.34 8.00
N CYS A 64 2.18 -7.35 7.17
CA CYS A 64 3.21 -8.21 6.58
C CYS A 64 4.21 -7.40 5.74
N LEU A 65 3.70 -6.51 4.88
CA LEU A 65 4.53 -5.63 4.07
C LEU A 65 5.34 -4.65 4.93
N SER A 66 4.73 -4.08 5.97
CA SER A 66 5.37 -3.12 6.89
C SER A 66 6.56 -3.72 7.65
N LYS A 67 6.48 -5.01 8.00
CA LYS A 67 7.52 -5.72 8.76
C LYS A 67 8.88 -5.70 8.07
N SER A 68 8.90 -5.68 6.73
CA SER A 68 10.13 -5.71 5.95
C SER A 68 10.93 -4.40 5.99
N GLN A 69 10.29 -3.25 6.23
CA GLN A 69 10.91 -1.92 6.09
C GLN A 69 10.75 -1.02 7.32
N SER A 70 10.17 -1.51 8.42
CA SER A 70 9.86 -0.72 9.64
C SER A 70 9.04 0.56 9.40
N ILE A 71 8.32 0.61 8.27
CA ILE A 71 7.44 1.71 7.86
C ILE A 71 6.03 1.15 7.74
N ILE A 72 5.05 1.88 8.28
CA ILE A 72 3.64 1.49 8.18
C ILE A 72 3.18 1.69 6.73
N ARG A 73 2.70 0.60 6.13
CA ARG A 73 2.14 0.55 4.79
C ARG A 73 0.62 0.58 4.80
N TYR A 74 0.06 1.05 3.69
CA TYR A 74 -1.38 1.31 3.51
C TYR A 74 -1.82 0.85 2.10
N ASP A 75 -1.19 -0.23 1.63
CA ASP A 75 -1.36 -0.82 0.32
C ASP A 75 -2.77 -1.38 0.15
N TYR A 76 -3.36 -1.89 1.24
CA TYR A 76 -4.71 -2.45 1.30
C TYR A 76 -5.70 -1.58 2.06
N PHE A 77 -5.36 -0.31 2.29
CA PHE A 77 -6.23 0.61 3.01
C PHE A 77 -7.26 1.25 2.08
N PHE A 78 -8.52 0.87 2.29
CA PHE A 78 -9.70 1.52 1.71
C PHE A 78 -9.83 1.29 0.18
N LEU A 79 -9.54 0.06 -0.24
CA LEU A 79 -9.59 -0.37 -1.63
C LEU A 79 -11.03 -0.58 -2.13
N PRO A 80 -11.35 -0.19 -3.39
CA PRO A 80 -12.57 -0.63 -4.06
C PRO A 80 -12.49 -2.11 -4.48
N ASP A 81 -13.64 -2.68 -4.85
CA ASP A 81 -13.72 -4.08 -5.33
C ASP A 81 -12.71 -4.35 -6.46
N LEU A 82 -12.57 -3.43 -7.42
CA LEU A 82 -11.67 -3.58 -8.57
C LEU A 82 -10.19 -3.76 -8.19
N GLU A 83 -9.76 -3.21 -7.05
CA GLU A 83 -8.38 -3.34 -6.56
C GLU A 83 -8.23 -4.52 -5.61
N ALA A 84 -9.19 -4.71 -4.69
CA ALA A 84 -9.20 -5.83 -3.77
C ALA A 84 -9.28 -7.18 -4.52
N MET A 85 -10.09 -7.26 -5.58
CA MET A 85 -10.27 -8.49 -6.37
C MET A 85 -9.04 -8.92 -7.18
N ARG A 86 -7.95 -8.12 -7.19
CA ARG A 86 -6.69 -8.51 -7.86
C ARG A 86 -6.01 -9.68 -7.15
N ASP A 87 -6.17 -9.78 -5.83
CA ASP A 87 -5.61 -10.83 -4.98
C ASP A 87 -6.60 -11.40 -3.97
N HIS A 88 -7.82 -10.86 -3.82
CA HIS A 88 -8.86 -11.39 -2.95
C HIS A 88 -10.01 -12.03 -3.72
N GLN A 89 -10.44 -13.21 -3.27
CA GLN A 89 -11.57 -13.95 -3.80
C GLN A 89 -12.64 -14.10 -2.72
N TYR A 90 -13.83 -13.56 -2.97
CA TYR A 90 -14.96 -13.56 -2.03
C TYR A 90 -16.30 -13.48 -2.76
N VAL A 91 -17.39 -13.84 -2.05
CA VAL A 91 -18.76 -13.78 -2.56
C VAL A 91 -19.70 -13.36 -1.42
N GLY A 92 -20.76 -12.61 -1.74
CA GLY A 92 -21.84 -12.34 -0.79
C GLY A 92 -21.58 -11.18 0.18
N TYR A 93 -20.70 -10.25 -0.19
CA TYR A 93 -20.41 -9.03 0.60
C TYR A 93 -20.95 -7.77 -0.09
N PRO A 94 -21.14 -6.66 0.65
CA PRO A 94 -21.53 -5.38 0.06
C PRO A 94 -20.56 -4.93 -1.03
N ILE A 95 -21.10 -4.27 -2.06
CA ILE A 95 -20.32 -3.78 -3.19
C ILE A 95 -19.51 -2.55 -2.75
N CYS A 96 -18.18 -2.59 -2.93
CA CYS A 96 -17.29 -1.48 -2.66
C CYS A 96 -17.00 -0.69 -3.94
N ARG A 97 -17.94 0.18 -4.35
CA ARG A 97 -17.86 0.97 -5.60
C ARG A 97 -16.94 2.20 -5.53
N GLN A 98 -16.44 2.57 -4.35
CA GLN A 98 -15.89 3.90 -4.13
C GLN A 98 -14.63 4.17 -4.95
N LEU A 99 -14.72 5.09 -5.90
CA LEU A 99 -13.58 5.61 -6.65
C LEU A 99 -13.00 6.81 -5.89
N LYS A 100 -11.66 6.96 -5.81
CA LYS A 100 -10.94 8.02 -5.05
C LYS A 100 -10.92 7.87 -3.54
N SER A 101 -10.80 6.64 -3.06
CA SER A 101 -10.89 6.35 -1.63
C SER A 101 -9.63 5.71 -1.04
N THR A 102 -8.73 5.20 -1.88
CA THR A 102 -7.50 4.57 -1.40
C THR A 102 -6.60 5.58 -0.68
N TYR A 103 -5.69 5.08 0.16
CA TYR A 103 -4.70 5.92 0.82
C TYR A 103 -3.92 6.82 -0.15
N PHE A 104 -3.47 6.27 -1.29
CA PHE A 104 -2.62 6.99 -2.25
C PHE A 104 -3.38 8.07 -3.02
N GLU A 105 -4.65 7.82 -3.35
CA GLU A 105 -5.52 8.84 -3.95
C GLU A 105 -5.76 10.00 -2.98
N ARG A 106 -6.05 9.67 -1.72
CA ARG A 106 -6.37 10.65 -0.67
C ARG A 106 -5.16 11.50 -0.26
N THR A 107 -3.97 10.93 -0.31
CA THR A 107 -2.71 11.64 0.01
C THR A 107 -2.06 12.31 -1.19
N GLY A 108 -2.61 12.14 -2.40
CA GLY A 108 -2.03 12.70 -3.63
C GLY A 108 -0.70 12.04 -4.02
N THR A 109 -0.49 10.79 -3.61
CA THR A 109 0.71 9.99 -3.88
C THR A 109 0.44 8.85 -4.87
N GLN A 110 -0.71 8.88 -5.56
CA GLN A 110 -0.99 8.03 -6.71
C GLN A 110 -0.61 8.73 -8.01
N PHE A 111 0.15 8.04 -8.85
CA PHE A 111 0.62 8.55 -10.14
C PHE A 111 0.25 7.61 -11.27
N ASP A 112 0.07 8.18 -12.45
CA ASP A 112 -0.18 7.49 -13.73
C ASP A 112 0.69 8.05 -14.87
N SER A 113 1.70 8.84 -14.49
CA SER A 113 2.60 9.56 -15.38
C SER A 113 3.99 9.60 -14.77
N ILE A 114 4.99 9.16 -15.53
CA ILE A 114 6.39 9.13 -15.12
C ILE A 114 6.90 10.53 -14.76
N ASP A 115 6.49 11.57 -15.50
CA ASP A 115 6.96 12.95 -15.23
C ASP A 115 6.48 13.48 -13.87
N LYS A 116 5.21 13.22 -13.54
CA LYS A 116 4.64 13.58 -12.23
C LYS A 116 5.31 12.79 -11.11
N LEU A 117 5.53 11.49 -11.33
CA LEU A 117 6.26 10.64 -10.41
C LEU A 117 7.68 11.16 -10.17
N GLY A 118 8.43 11.47 -11.23
CA GLY A 118 9.80 11.97 -11.11
C GLY A 118 9.89 13.28 -10.34
N THR A 119 8.92 14.19 -10.53
CA THR A 119 8.82 15.44 -9.76
C THR A 119 8.57 15.16 -8.28
N TYR A 120 7.73 14.17 -7.95
CA TYR A 120 7.48 13.76 -6.57
C TYR A 120 8.74 13.14 -5.93
N VAL A 121 9.38 12.19 -6.60
CA VAL A 121 10.59 11.51 -6.12
C VAL A 121 11.73 12.49 -5.86
N LYS A 122 11.99 13.42 -6.79
CA LYS A 122 13.01 14.47 -6.61
C LYS A 122 12.75 15.31 -5.36
N ARG A 123 11.50 15.73 -5.14
CA ARG A 123 11.13 16.49 -3.92
C ARG A 123 11.34 15.65 -2.65
N GLY A 124 10.99 14.36 -2.68
CA GLY A 124 11.24 13.44 -1.57
C GLY A 124 12.73 13.32 -1.23
N ILE A 125 13.59 13.19 -2.24
CA ILE A 125 15.04 13.13 -2.05
C ILE A 125 15.57 14.45 -1.46
N GLU A 126 15.14 15.60 -1.98
CA GLU A 126 15.56 16.90 -1.44
C GLU A 126 15.10 17.11 0.00
N GLN A 127 13.94 16.56 0.39
CA GLN A 127 13.49 16.59 1.77
C GLN A 127 14.35 15.67 2.66
N ALA A 128 14.65 14.46 2.20
CA ALA A 128 15.50 13.51 2.92
C ALA A 128 16.93 14.01 3.14
N LYS A 129 17.44 14.87 2.24
CA LYS A 129 18.72 15.59 2.44
C LYS A 129 18.69 16.56 3.62
N LYS A 130 17.55 17.21 3.85
CA LYS A 130 17.37 18.24 4.88
C LYS A 130 16.97 17.65 6.22
N ASP A 131 16.18 16.60 6.20
CA ASP A 131 15.60 15.96 7.37
C ASP A 131 15.99 14.48 7.44
N LYS A 132 16.82 14.14 8.43
CA LYS A 132 17.26 12.75 8.67
C LYS A 132 16.12 11.81 9.08
N PHE A 133 14.96 12.34 9.45
CA PHE A 133 13.80 11.54 9.87
C PHE A 133 12.78 11.30 8.75
N SER A 134 12.83 12.05 7.65
CA SER A 134 11.90 11.92 6.52
C SER A 134 12.62 11.38 5.28
N ASN A 135 12.92 10.08 5.32
CA ASN A 135 13.73 9.40 4.31
C ASN A 135 12.95 8.44 3.41
N SER A 136 11.62 8.36 3.58
CA SER A 136 10.77 7.43 2.82
C SER A 136 9.96 8.14 1.74
N ILE A 137 9.92 7.52 0.57
CA ILE A 137 9.16 7.94 -0.60
C ILE A 137 8.18 6.81 -0.91
N HIS A 138 6.94 6.99 -0.48
CA HIS A 138 5.85 6.03 -0.62
C HIS A 138 4.85 6.51 -1.66
N PHE A 139 4.55 5.68 -2.66
CA PHE A 139 3.60 6.04 -3.71
C PHE A 139 2.99 4.80 -4.38
N GLN A 140 1.86 5.00 -5.06
CA GLN A 140 1.26 4.01 -5.95
C GLN A 140 1.39 4.48 -7.40
N PHE A 141 1.75 3.57 -8.31
CA PHE A 141 1.79 3.87 -9.74
C PHE A 141 0.76 3.02 -10.49
N LYS A 142 -0.28 3.65 -11.03
CA LYS A 142 -1.29 3.01 -11.86
C LYS A 142 -0.74 2.86 -13.28
N MET A 143 -0.16 1.70 -13.56
CA MET A 143 0.25 1.31 -14.91
C MET A 143 -0.98 1.30 -15.82
N LYS A 144 -1.00 2.15 -16.86
CA LYS A 144 -2.12 2.24 -17.79
C LYS A 144 -1.85 1.50 -19.10
N ASN A 145 -0.57 1.26 -19.43
CA ASN A 145 -0.15 0.68 -20.69
C ASN A 145 0.78 -0.53 -20.48
N ARG A 146 0.89 -1.41 -21.49
CA ARG A 146 1.91 -2.48 -21.50
C ARG A 146 3.35 -1.98 -21.52
N LYS A 147 3.57 -0.70 -21.83
CA LYS A 147 4.90 -0.11 -21.90
C LYS A 147 5.49 0.06 -20.50
N GLU A 148 4.78 0.68 -19.55
CA GLU A 148 5.30 0.91 -18.20
C GLU A 148 5.38 -0.41 -17.41
N THR A 149 6.56 -1.02 -17.36
CA THR A 149 6.79 -2.21 -16.52
C THR A 149 7.26 -1.82 -15.13
N LYS A 150 7.12 -2.74 -14.17
CA LYS A 150 7.74 -2.61 -12.83
C LYS A 150 9.21 -2.24 -12.96
N ASN A 151 9.97 -2.96 -13.79
CA ASN A 151 11.40 -2.77 -13.97
C ASN A 151 11.72 -1.36 -14.49
N GLU A 152 10.94 -0.83 -15.44
CA GLU A 152 11.14 0.52 -15.95
C GLU A 152 10.92 1.60 -14.87
N ILE A 153 9.90 1.45 -14.03
CA ILE A 153 9.69 2.35 -12.88
C ILE A 153 10.87 2.27 -11.92
N TYR A 154 11.33 1.06 -11.63
CA TYR A 154 12.50 0.83 -10.78
C TYR A 154 13.76 1.50 -11.33
N ASP A 155 14.06 1.29 -12.62
CA ASP A 155 15.25 1.85 -13.25
C ASP A 155 15.15 3.37 -13.36
N TYR A 156 13.98 3.92 -13.67
CA TYR A 156 13.75 5.37 -13.68
C TYR A 156 14.01 6.01 -12.32
N ILE A 157 13.47 5.42 -11.24
CA ILE A 157 13.67 5.94 -9.88
C ILE A 157 15.13 5.78 -9.46
N ARG A 158 15.76 4.65 -9.80
CA ARG A 158 17.19 4.42 -9.54
C ARG A 158 18.04 5.50 -10.18
N GLU A 159 17.77 5.89 -11.43
CA GLU A 159 18.50 6.97 -12.10
C GLU A 159 18.24 8.35 -11.47
N ILE A 160 17.02 8.63 -10.99
CA ILE A 160 16.75 9.86 -10.23
C ILE A 160 17.54 9.89 -8.92
N ILE A 161 17.52 8.80 -8.16
CA ILE A 161 18.28 8.67 -6.90
C ILE A 161 19.78 8.85 -7.19
N ARG A 162 20.32 8.13 -8.19
CA ARG A 162 21.74 8.18 -8.57
C ARG A 162 22.19 9.58 -9.02
N SER A 163 21.38 10.26 -9.82
CA SER A 163 21.70 11.61 -10.33
C SER A 163 21.56 12.70 -9.28
N SER A 164 20.72 12.49 -8.26
CA SER A 164 20.43 13.50 -7.24
C SER A 164 21.37 13.43 -6.03
N LEU A 165 22.22 12.40 -5.91
CA LEU A 165 22.99 12.11 -4.71
C LEU A 165 24.51 12.12 -4.98
N SER A 166 25.22 13.12 -4.44
CA SER A 166 26.69 13.26 -4.54
C SER A 166 27.46 12.71 -3.33
N ARG A 167 26.75 12.35 -2.25
CA ARG A 167 27.30 11.76 -1.03
C ARG A 167 27.10 10.24 -1.03
N SER A 168 27.80 9.54 -0.14
CA SER A 168 27.52 8.13 0.13
C SER A 168 26.08 8.00 0.66
N TYR A 169 25.32 7.04 0.14
CA TYR A 169 23.95 6.76 0.52
C TYR A 169 23.68 5.26 0.47
N THR A 170 22.69 4.82 1.23
CA THR A 170 22.05 3.52 1.07
C THR A 170 20.58 3.74 0.72
N TRP A 171 20.00 2.80 -0.03
CA TRP A 171 18.56 2.83 -0.27
C TRP A 171 17.99 1.43 -0.28
N THR A 172 16.72 1.32 0.05
CA THR A 172 15.93 0.09 -0.03
C THR A 172 14.65 0.36 -0.79
N ALA A 173 14.11 -0.69 -1.41
CA ALA A 173 12.78 -0.65 -2.02
C ALA A 173 11.99 -1.88 -1.65
N GLY A 174 10.72 -1.67 -1.33
CA GLY A 174 9.73 -2.73 -1.17
C GLY A 174 8.53 -2.44 -2.06
N THR A 175 8.08 -3.45 -2.80
CA THR A 175 6.89 -3.34 -3.64
C THR A 175 5.80 -4.31 -3.26
N ASN A 176 4.58 -3.88 -3.52
CA ASN A 176 3.43 -4.75 -3.69
C ASN A 176 3.03 -4.69 -5.16
N ASP A 177 3.44 -5.71 -5.91
CA ASP A 177 3.25 -5.73 -7.36
C ASP A 177 1.76 -5.79 -7.73
N THR A 178 0.97 -6.55 -6.98
CA THR A 178 -0.48 -6.71 -7.19
C THR A 178 -1.23 -5.39 -7.06
N GLN A 179 -0.87 -4.59 -6.05
CA GLN A 179 -1.46 -3.27 -5.83
C GLN A 179 -0.70 -2.13 -6.54
N SER A 180 0.41 -2.47 -7.22
CA SER A 180 1.30 -1.52 -7.92
C SER A 180 1.80 -0.39 -7.00
N VAL A 181 2.16 -0.76 -5.77
CA VAL A 181 2.64 0.17 -4.72
C VAL A 181 4.14 0.01 -4.54
N PHE A 182 4.83 1.14 -4.40
CA PHE A 182 6.26 1.24 -4.25
C PHE A 182 6.62 2.07 -3.01
N LEU A 183 7.51 1.53 -2.19
CA LEU A 183 8.07 2.21 -1.03
C LEU A 183 9.59 2.20 -1.12
N TYR A 184 10.17 3.39 -1.31
CA TYR A 184 11.61 3.59 -1.29
C TYR A 184 12.00 4.25 0.03
N SER A 185 13.12 3.82 0.60
CA SER A 185 13.76 4.51 1.73
C SER A 185 15.19 4.86 1.32
N VAL A 186 15.60 6.11 1.50
CA VAL A 186 16.92 6.62 1.11
C VAL A 186 17.64 7.18 2.34
N GLU A 187 18.65 6.48 2.82
CA GLU A 187 19.44 6.89 3.97
C GLU A 187 20.77 7.51 3.54
N PHE A 188 21.08 8.68 4.08
CA PHE A 188 22.34 9.36 3.84
C PHE A 188 23.36 8.94 4.90
N THR A 189 24.53 8.46 4.47
CA THR A 189 25.66 8.14 5.35
C THR A 189 26.60 9.33 5.51
#